data_AF-A0A3L7W5K4-F1
#
_entry.id   AF-A0A3L7W5K4-F1
#
_cell.length_a   1.000
_cell.length_b   1.000
_cell.length_c   1.000
_cell.angle_alpha   90.00
_cell.angle_beta   90.00
_cell.angle_gamma   90.00
#
_symmetry.space_group_name_H-M   'P 1'
#
loop_
_entity.id
_entity.type
_entity.pdbx_description
1 polymer ?
#
loop_
_entity_poly.entity_id
_entity_poly.type
_entity_poly.pdbx_seq_one_letter_code
_entity_poly.pdbx_strand_id
1 'polypeptide(L)' 'MVDLETLASLAKRRGFAFPSAEIYGGFASTYDYGPLGVEMKRNIRESWWRRMVQSRDDVVGI' A
#
# COMPACT_ATOMS: atom_id res chain seq x y z
N MET A 1 6.88 -5.63 -21.82
CA MET A 1 5.81 -5.74 -20.80
C MET A 1 6.50 -5.67 -19.45
N VAL A 2 6.00 -4.90 -18.49
CA VAL A 2 6.62 -4.83 -17.15
C VAL A 2 6.27 -6.11 -16.39
N ASP A 3 7.27 -6.81 -15.85
CA ASP A 3 7.07 -8.00 -15.02
C ASP A 3 6.95 -7.63 -13.52
N LEU A 4 6.51 -8.61 -12.73
CA LEU A 4 6.29 -8.42 -11.29
C LEU A 4 7.61 -8.17 -10.55
N GLU A 5 8.72 -8.76 -10.99
CA GLU A 5 10.03 -8.61 -10.38
C GLU A 5 10.54 -7.17 -10.51
N THR A 6 10.36 -6.56 -11.68
CA THR A 6 10.66 -5.16 -11.95
C THR A 6 9.86 -4.23 -11.02
N LEU A 7 8.57 -4.50 -10.83
CA LEU A 7 7.72 -3.73 -9.92
C LEU A 7 8.14 -3.89 -8.46
N ALA A 8 8.42 -5.12 -8.03
CA ALA A 8 8.86 -5.41 -6.67
C ALA A 8 10.21 -4.72 -6.35
N SER A 9 11.16 -4.79 -7.29
CA SER A 9 12.45 -4.12 -7.18
C SER A 9 12.30 -2.59 -7.07
N LEU A 10 11.42 -2.00 -7.89
CA LEU A 10 11.13 -0.57 -7.82
C LEU A 10 10.47 -0.18 -6.48
N ALA A 11 9.47 -0.95 -6.03
CA ALA A 11 8.75 -0.70 -4.80
C ALA A 11 9.69 -0.71 -3.59
N LYS A 12 10.61 -1.67 -3.53
CA LYS A 12 11.65 -1.74 -2.50
C LYS A 12 12.62 -0.55 -2.59
N ARG A 13 13.20 -0.31 -3.77
CA ARG A 13 14.21 0.75 -3.99
C ARG A 13 13.67 2.16 -3.71
N ARG A 14 12.38 2.38 -3.90
CA ARG A 14 11.74 3.69 -3.72
C ARG A 14 11.02 3.85 -2.37
N GLY A 15 11.02 2.82 -1.53
CA GLY A 15 10.39 2.89 -0.20
C GLY A 15 8.87 2.85 -0.23
N PHE A 16 8.29 2.05 -1.13
CA PHE A 16 6.86 1.73 -1.13
C PHE A 16 6.55 0.51 -0.24
N ALA A 17 7.23 -0.61 -0.45
CA ALA A 17 6.97 -1.84 0.30
C ALA A 17 8.26 -2.65 0.50
N PHE A 18 8.37 -3.28 1.67
CA PHE A 18 9.49 -4.13 2.07
C PHE A 18 8.95 -5.48 2.57
N PRO A 19 9.65 -6.60 2.34
CA PRO A 19 9.37 -7.85 3.05
C PRO A 19 9.49 -7.61 4.56
N SER A 20 8.48 -8.00 5.33
CA SER A 20 8.55 -7.79 6.78
C SER A 20 9.64 -8.65 7.40
N ALA A 21 10.34 -8.10 8.40
CA ALA A 21 11.45 -8.75 9.09
C ALA A 21 12.58 -9.22 8.15
N GLU A 22 12.86 -8.48 7.07
CA GLU A 22 13.88 -8.84 6.07
C GLU A 22 15.25 -9.16 6.70
N ILE A 23 15.69 -8.39 7.71
CA ILE A 23 16.96 -8.62 8.41
C ILE A 23 17.01 -9.92 9.24
N TYR A 24 15.86 -10.55 9.47
CA TYR A 24 15.71 -11.80 10.22
C TYR A 24 15.34 -12.99 9.31
N GLY A 25 15.48 -12.85 7.99
CA GLY A 25 15.15 -13.90 7.02
C GLY A 25 13.74 -13.80 6.43
N GLY A 26 12.96 -12.80 6.84
CA GLY A 26 11.65 -12.50 6.28
C GLY A 26 10.51 -13.40 6.78
N PHE A 27 9.30 -12.88 6.76
CA PHE A 27 8.07 -13.65 6.96
C PHE A 27 7.29 -13.74 5.64
N ALA A 28 6.87 -14.94 5.28
CA ALA A 28 6.02 -15.12 4.10
C ALA A 28 4.68 -14.39 4.30
N SER A 29 4.18 -13.79 3.22
CA SER A 29 2.86 -13.13 3.18
C SER A 29 2.72 -11.87 4.06
N THR A 30 3.80 -11.30 4.58
CA THR A 30 3.77 -10.04 5.33
C THR A 30 4.74 -9.01 4.75
N TYR A 31 4.30 -7.74 4.74
CA TYR A 31 5.03 -6.62 4.16
C TYR A 31 4.85 -5.35 4.97
N ASP A 32 5.91 -4.57 5.05
CA ASP A 32 5.96 -3.28 5.72
C ASP A 32 5.95 -2.15 4.69
N TYR A 33 5.12 -1.11 4.92
CA TYR A 33 5.05 0.06 4.06
C TYR A 33 6.15 1.05 4.41
N GLY A 34 6.94 1.45 3.41
CA GLY A 34 7.93 2.52 3.54
C GLY A 34 7.30 3.92 3.48
N PRO A 35 8.12 4.98 3.54
CA PRO A 35 7.61 6.37 3.58
C PRO A 35 6.66 6.71 2.42
N LEU A 36 7.01 6.37 1.17
CA LEU A 36 6.14 6.60 0.02
C LEU A 36 4.94 5.64 0.00
N GLY A 37 5.11 4.43 0.53
CA GLY A 37 4.06 3.43 0.64
C GLY A 37 2.95 3.84 1.59
N VAL A 38 3.30 4.41 2.74
CA VAL A 38 2.33 4.89 3.74
C VAL A 38 1.50 6.04 3.16
N GLU A 39 2.14 7.01 2.51
CA GLU A 39 1.44 8.14 1.87
C GLU A 39 0.54 7.65 0.72
N MET A 40 1.01 6.73 -0.11
CA MET A 40 0.20 6.13 -1.17
C MET A 40 -1.03 5.40 -0.59
N LYS A 41 -0.82 4.54 0.42
CA LYS A 41 -1.89 3.79 1.09
C LYS A 41 -2.92 4.75 1.69
N ARG A 42 -2.46 5.80 2.37
CA ARG A 42 -3.31 6.84 2.94
C ARG A 42 -4.13 7.52 1.85
N ASN A 43 -3.49 7.99 0.78
CA ASN A 43 -4.17 8.69 -0.31
C ASN A 43 -5.25 7.83 -0.98
N ILE A 44 -4.97 6.54 -1.21
CA ILE A 44 -5.94 5.60 -1.75
C ILE A 44 -7.13 5.42 -0.79
N ARG A 45 -6.86 5.22 0.51
CA ARG A 45 -7.90 5.08 1.53
C ARG A 45 -8.79 6.33 1.63
N GLU A 46 -8.20 7.52 1.68
CA GLU A 46 -8.94 8.78 1.77
C GLU A 46 -9.77 9.04 0.50
N SER A 47 -9.21 8.74 -0.67
CA SER A 47 -9.95 8.86 -1.94
C SER A 47 -11.15 7.91 -1.97
N TRP A 48 -10.95 6.66 -1.56
CA TRP A 48 -12.02 5.68 -1.46
C TRP A 48 -13.10 6.11 -0.48
N TRP A 49 -12.71 6.54 0.73
CA TRP A 49 -13.65 6.97 1.77
C TRP A 49 -14.49 8.16 1.31
N ARG A 50 -13.85 9.16 0.70
CA ARG A 50 -14.54 10.31 0.13
C ARG A 50 -15.57 9.87 -0.91
N ARG A 51 -15.18 8.99 -1.83
CA ARG A 51 -16.04 8.58 -2.96
C ARG A 51 -17.18 7.65 -2.55
N MET A 52 -16.91 6.74 -1.63
CA MET A 52 -17.81 5.65 -1.29
C MET A 52 -18.69 5.96 -0.08
N VAL A 53 -18.21 6.75 0.86
CA VAL A 53 -18.94 7.07 2.09
C VAL A 53 -19.41 8.51 2.08
N GLN A 54 -18.53 9.48 1.88
CA GLN A 54 -18.91 10.90 2.02
C GLN A 54 -19.74 11.45 0.83
N SER A 55 -19.54 10.91 -0.37
CA SER A 55 -20.19 11.42 -1.60
C SER A 55 -21.47 10.66 -1.97
N ARG A 56 -21.91 9.72 -1.12
CA ARG A 56 -23.01 8.80 -1.41
C ARG A 56 -24.03 8.88 -0.29
N ASP A 57 -25.28 9.16 -0.65
CA ASP A 57 -26.38 9.28 0.32
C ASP A 57 -26.86 7.92 0.84
N ASP A 58 -26.46 6.82 0.17
CA ASP A 58 -26.85 5.45 0.50
C ASP A 58 -25.84 4.68 1.36
N VAL A 59 -24.75 5.34 1.81
CA VAL A 59 -23.68 4.72 2.59
C VAL A 59 -23.38 5.54 3.83
N VAL A 60 -23.35 4.87 5.00
CA VAL A 60 -23.03 5.51 6.29
C VAL A 60 -21.66 5.02 6.78
N GLY A 61 -20.80 5.96 7.18
CA GLY A 61 -19.53 5.65 7.85
C GLY A 61 -19.74 5.45 9.35
N ILE A 62 -19.21 4.36 9.91
CA ILE A 62 -19.19 4.06 11.35
C ILE A 62 -17.78 4.25 11.88
#